data_AF-A0A3M2LA57-F1
#
_entry.id   AF-A0A3M2LA57-F1
#
_cell.length_a   1.000
_cell.length_b   1.000
_cell.length_c   1.000
_cell.angle_alpha   90.00
_cell.angle_beta   90.00
_cell.angle_gamma   90.00
#
_symmetry.space_group_name_H-M   'P 1'
#
loop_
_entity.id
_entity.type
_entity.pdbx_description
1 polymer ?
#
loop_
_entity_poly.entity_id
_entity_poly.type
_entity_poly.pdbx_seq_one_letter_code
_entity_poly.pdbx_strand_id
1 'polypeptide(L)' 'MSPAERRIRFAQQWLEQVRDHLADAGAQGSPLSPEQLNILSGKVAGGLEIFVAETRAVSH' A
#
# COMPACT_ATOMS: atom_id res chain seq x y z
N MET A 1 17.81 9.71 6.95
CA MET A 1 16.69 9.28 6.08
C MET A 1 16.26 10.45 5.24
N SER A 2 16.37 10.33 3.92
CA SER A 2 15.92 11.35 2.96
C SER A 2 14.39 11.45 2.91
N PRO A 3 13.84 12.56 2.39
CA PRO A 3 12.39 12.66 2.15
C PRO A 3 11.85 11.52 1.26
N ALA A 4 12.60 11.12 0.23
CA ALA A 4 12.24 10.03 -0.68
C ALA A 4 12.16 8.69 0.04
N GLU A 5 13.17 8.35 0.84
CA GLU A 5 13.20 7.12 1.65
C GLU A 5 12.02 7.05 2.63
N ARG A 6 11.65 8.19 3.22
CA ARG A 6 10.49 8.27 4.12
C ARG A 6 9.17 7.97 3.39
N ARG A 7 9.00 8.50 2.17
CA ARG A 7 7.80 8.26 1.36
C ARG A 7 7.73 6.80 0.91
N ILE A 8 8.84 6.22 0.47
CA ILE A 8 8.93 4.79 0.12
C ILE A 8 8.53 3.92 1.32
N ARG A 9 9.05 4.21 2.52
CA ARG A 9 8.70 3.48 3.75
C ARG A 9 7.20 3.58 4.06
N PHE A 10 6.59 4.73 3.84
CA PHE A 10 5.16 4.90 4.01
C PHE A 10 4.34 4.07 2.99
N ALA A 11 4.77 4.06 1.73
CA ALA A 11 4.16 3.23 0.69
C ALA A 11 4.27 1.73 1.02
N GLN A 12 5.42 1.28 1.54
CA GLN A 12 5.62 -0.10 2.02
C GLN A 12 4.60 -0.45 3.11
N GLN A 13 4.46 0.40 4.13
CA GLN A 13 3.51 0.17 5.23
C GLN A 13 2.06 0.06 4.74
N TRP A 14 1.68 0.82 3.71
CA TRP A 14 0.35 0.71 3.11
C TRP A 14 0.13 -0.62 2.42
N LEU A 15 1.10 -1.09 1.63
CA LEU A 15 1.02 -2.38 0.96
C LEU A 15 1.06 -3.56 1.94
N GLU A 16 1.85 -3.45 3.01
CA GLU A 16 1.88 -4.41 4.11
C GLU A 16 0.51 -4.51 4.79
N GLN A 17 -0.11 -3.38 5.13
CA GLN A 17 -1.46 -3.38 5.70
C GLN A 17 -2.48 -4.02 4.77
N VAL A 18 -2.40 -3.79 3.46
CA VAL A 18 -3.29 -4.42 2.48
C VAL A 18 -3.09 -5.93 2.48
N ARG A 19 -1.84 -6.40 2.40
CA ARG A 19 -1.51 -7.82 2.45
C ARG A 19 -2.08 -8.47 3.70
N ASP A 20 -1.87 -7.87 4.86
CA ASP A 20 -2.27 -8.45 6.14
C ASP A 20 -3.81 -8.53 6.25
N HIS A 21 -4.54 -7.50 5.81
CA HIS A 21 -6.02 -7.55 5.79
C HIS A 21 -6.56 -8.62 4.85
N LEU A 22 -5.94 -8.81 3.67
CA LEU A 22 -6.34 -9.85 2.74
C LEU A 22 -6.06 -11.26 3.30
N ALA A 23 -4.91 -11.44 3.95
CA ALA A 23 -4.54 -12.69 4.60
C ALA A 23 -5.52 -13.03 5.74
N ASP A 24 -5.85 -12.04 6.58
CA ASP A 24 -6.78 -12.20 7.69
C ASP A 24 -8.20 -12.54 7.21
N ALA A 25 -8.70 -11.83 6.18
CA ALA A 25 -10.00 -12.11 5.58
C ALA A 25 -10.07 -13.53 4.99
N GLY A 26 -9.02 -13.95 4.29
CA GLY A 26 -8.90 -15.30 3.75
C GLY A 26 -8.84 -16.38 4.83
N ALA A 27 -8.08 -16.15 5.90
CA ALA A 27 -7.97 -17.08 7.03
C ALA A 27 -9.28 -17.24 7.82
N GLN A 28 -10.04 -16.15 7.95
CA GLN A 28 -11.32 -16.14 8.67
C GLN A 28 -12.50 -16.57 7.79
N GLY A 29 -12.31 -16.77 6.49
CA GLY A 29 -13.40 -16.98 5.53
C GLY A 29 -14.42 -15.84 5.50
N SER A 30 -14.01 -14.64 5.94
CA SER A 30 -14.89 -13.49 6.13
C SER A 30 -14.63 -12.49 5.02
N PRO A 31 -15.60 -12.26 4.11
CA PRO A 31 -15.40 -11.32 3.03
C PRO A 31 -15.24 -9.90 3.57
N LEU A 32 -14.36 -9.12 2.94
CA LEU A 32 -14.19 -7.70 3.23
C LEU A 32 -15.43 -6.92 2.77
N SER A 33 -15.86 -5.96 3.58
CA SER A 33 -16.95 -5.04 3.20
C SER A 33 -16.54 -4.15 2.03
N PRO A 34 -17.51 -3.58 1.28
CA PRO A 34 -17.21 -2.63 0.20
C PRO A 34 -16.37 -1.43 0.67
N GLU A 35 -16.61 -0.94 1.89
CA GLU A 35 -15.83 0.14 2.49
C GLU A 35 -14.38 -0.27 2.75
N GLN A 36 -14.17 -1.46 3.32
CA GLN A 36 -12.83 -2.01 3.52
C GLN A 36 -12.10 -2.17 2.20
N LEU A 37 -12.76 -2.72 1.17
CA LEU A 37 -12.20 -2.85 -0.17
C LEU A 37 -11.81 -1.50 -0.78
N ASN A 38 -12.64 -0.46 -0.62
CA ASN A 38 -12.33 0.89 -1.08
C ASN A 38 -11.08 1.46 -0.38
N ILE A 39 -10.98 1.29 0.95
CA ILE A 39 -9.81 1.72 1.73
C ILE A 39 -8.55 1.00 1.27
N LEU A 40 -8.60 -0.33 1.13
CA LEU A 40 -7.45 -1.12 0.68
C LEU A 40 -7.04 -0.76 -0.76
N SER A 41 -8.01 -0.55 -1.65
CA SER A 41 -7.76 -0.08 -3.02
C SER A 41 -7.02 1.26 -3.04
N GLY A 42 -7.45 2.22 -2.21
CA GLY A 42 -6.77 3.52 -2.09
C GLY A 42 -5.33 3.40 -1.60
N LYS A 43 -5.07 2.51 -0.63
CA LYS A 43 -3.72 2.20 -0.14
C LYS A 43 -2.83 1.60 -1.23
N VAL A 44 -3.37 0.68 -2.05
CA VAL A 44 -2.63 0.11 -3.19
C VAL A 44 -2.31 1.21 -4.20
N ALA A 45 -3.30 1.99 -4.63
CA ALA A 45 -3.12 3.02 -5.64
C ALA A 45 -2.07 4.07 -5.22
N GLY A 46 -2.21 4.63 -4.02
CA GLY A 46 -1.27 5.64 -3.54
C GLY A 46 0.12 5.08 -3.19
N GLY A 47 0.20 3.82 -2.72
CA GLY A 47 1.48 3.14 -2.51
C GLY A 47 2.26 2.99 -3.83
N LEU A 48 1.59 2.50 -4.88
CA LEU A 48 2.18 2.36 -6.22
C LEU A 48 2.59 3.71 -6.83
N GLU A 49 1.76 4.74 -6.68
CA GLU A 49 2.07 6.09 -7.16
C GLU A 49 3.38 6.63 -6.54
N ILE A 50 3.55 6.46 -5.22
CA ILE A 50 4.77 6.87 -4.52
C ILE A 50 5.98 6.08 -5.06
N PHE A 51 5.87 4.75 -5.19
CA PHE A 51 6.98 3.96 -5.73
C PHE A 51 7.38 4.42 -7.13
N VAL A 52 6.42 4.65 -8.02
CA VAL A 52 6.69 5.13 -9.38
C VAL A 52 7.33 6.52 -9.38
N ALA A 53 6.84 7.44 -8.54
CA ALA A 53 7.39 8.78 -8.44
C ALA A 53 8.86 8.76 -7.95
N GLU A 54 9.13 8.04 -6.87
CA GLU A 54 10.44 8.05 -6.23
C GLU A 54 11.47 7.20 -7.00
N THR A 55 11.06 6.11 -7.68
CA THR A 55 11.96 5.32 -8.54
C THR A 55 12.35 6.07 -9.81
N ARG A 56 11.45 6.87 -10.39
CA ARG A 56 11.75 7.72 -11.55
C ARG A 56 12.66 8.89 -11.19
N ALA A 57 12.51 9.45 -9.99
CA ALA A 57 13.36 10.54 -9.51
C ALA A 57 14.84 10.15 -9.31
N VAL A 58 15.13 8.86 -9.13
CA VAL A 58 16.52 8.34 -9.00
C VAL A 58 17.17 8.10 -10.36
N SER A 59 16.39 8.07 -11.46
CA SER A 59 16.88 7.81 -12.81
C SER A 59 17.29 9.07 -13.61
N HIS A 60 17.25 10.23 -12.96
CA HIS A 60 17.62 11.55 -13.51
C HIS A 60 18.68 12.22 -12.63
#